data_AF-A0A9P6UXI6-F1
#
_entry.id   AF-A0A9P6UXI6-F1
#
_cell.length_a   1.000
_cell.length_b   1.000
_cell.length_c   1.000
_cell.angle_alpha   90.00
_cell.angle_beta   90.00
_cell.angle_gamma   90.00
#
_symmetry.space_group_name_H-M   'P 1'
#
loop_
_entity.id
_entity.type
_entity.pdbx_description
1 polymer ?
#
loop_
_entity_poly.entity_id
_entity_poly.type
_entity_poly.pdbx_seq_one_letter_code
_entity_poly.pdbx_strand_id
1 'polypeptide(L)'
;MRSSHDELDRFLKERPNQSELVAKNILKDPKIAPALQHQAEELKRAKLETALAHKIENRPGVEELIDHNILHASSVAPALQGKEAELKRSQLEDMLNTKIQERPSPDTLIEKHILGNMPFNVEWSGTIDSHKYNAPWRWTNSESKKTII
;
A
#
# COMPACT_ATOMS: atom_id res chain seq x y z
N MET A 1 -17.35 42.05 -47.17
CA MET A 1 -17.09 42.20 -45.73
C MET A 1 -18.07 41.30 -45.01
N ARG A 2 -17.62 40.38 -44.14
CA ARG A 2 -18.55 39.60 -43.31
C ARG A 2 -19.29 40.57 -42.39
N SER A 3 -20.60 40.38 -42.23
CA SER A 3 -21.39 41.21 -41.31
C SER A 3 -20.97 40.87 -39.88
N SER A 4 -20.87 41.86 -38.99
CA SER A 4 -20.55 41.62 -37.57
C SER A 4 -21.54 40.65 -36.91
N HIS A 5 -22.76 40.56 -37.45
CA HIS A 5 -23.77 39.59 -37.02
C HIS A 5 -23.36 38.14 -37.34
N ASP A 6 -22.83 37.88 -38.54
CA ASP A 6 -22.42 36.54 -38.99
C ASP A 6 -21.27 35.97 -38.14
N GLU A 7 -20.39 36.85 -37.63
CA GLU A 7 -19.28 36.47 -36.77
C GLU A 7 -19.74 36.13 -35.35
N LEU A 8 -20.68 36.90 -34.81
CA LEU A 8 -21.25 36.64 -33.49
C LEU A 8 -21.98 35.29 -33.46
N ASP A 9 -22.77 34.99 -34.49
CA ASP A 9 -23.49 33.71 -34.58
C ASP A 9 -22.55 32.51 -34.63
N ARG A 10 -21.37 32.65 -35.26
CA ARG A 10 -20.32 31.62 -35.24
C ARG A 10 -19.79 31.41 -33.83
N PHE A 11 -19.43 32.48 -33.11
CA PHE A 11 -18.87 32.38 -31.76
C PHE A 11 -19.88 31.84 -30.74
N LEU A 12 -21.18 32.14 -30.91
CA LEU A 12 -22.22 31.58 -30.05
C LEU A 12 -22.43 30.08 -30.28
N LYS A 13 -22.29 29.59 -31.52
CA LYS A 13 -22.35 28.14 -31.82
C LYS A 13 -21.16 27.37 -31.24
N GLU A 14 -19.98 27.97 -31.24
CA GLU A 14 -18.75 27.38 -30.70
C GLU A 14 -18.57 27.62 -29.20
N ARG A 15 -19.54 28.24 -28.53
CA ARG A 15 -19.44 28.61 -27.12
C ARG A 15 -19.29 27.37 -26.22
N PRO A 16 -18.24 27.27 -25.39
CA PRO A 16 -18.09 26.20 -24.42
C PRO A 16 -19.18 26.21 -23.37
N ASN A 17 -19.52 25.03 -22.86
CA ASN A 17 -20.48 24.89 -21.76
C ASN A 17 -19.93 25.50 -20.46
N GLN A 18 -20.82 25.99 -19.59
CA GLN A 18 -20.41 26.58 -18.31
C GLN A 18 -19.58 25.61 -17.45
N SER A 19 -19.94 24.33 -17.42
CA SER A 19 -19.21 23.29 -16.69
C SER A 19 -17.77 23.13 -17.19
N GLU A 20 -17.55 23.21 -18.50
CA GLU A 20 -16.21 23.13 -19.09
C GLU A 20 -15.36 24.34 -18.72
N LEU A 21 -15.96 25.53 -18.64
CA LEU A 21 -15.26 26.75 -18.20
C LEU A 21 -14.83 26.66 -16.73
N VAL A 22 -15.65 26.04 -15.88
CA VAL A 22 -15.30 25.79 -14.47
C VAL A 22 -14.17 24.76 -14.37
N ALA A 23 -14.24 23.66 -15.13
CA ALA A 23 -13.19 22.64 -15.16
C ALA A 23 -11.84 23.21 -15.63
N LYS A 24 -11.85 24.15 -16.58
CA LYS A 24 -10.67 24.88 -17.04
C LYS A 24 -10.23 26.01 -16.09
N ASN A 25 -10.88 26.17 -14.93
CA ASN A 25 -10.67 27.27 -13.99
C ASN A 25 -10.82 28.69 -14.58
N ILE A 26 -11.57 28.83 -15.67
CA ILE A 26 -11.88 30.13 -16.28
C ILE A 26 -13.03 30.79 -15.52
N LEU A 27 -14.10 30.03 -15.26
CA LEU A 27 -15.23 30.48 -14.45
C LEU A 27 -15.10 29.93 -13.02
N LYS A 28 -15.39 30.77 -12.03
CA LYS A 28 -15.46 30.35 -10.62
C LYS A 28 -16.74 29.53 -10.38
N ASP A 29 -16.82 28.89 -9.21
CA ASP A 29 -17.97 28.04 -8.85
C ASP A 29 -19.29 28.81 -9.03
N PRO A 30 -20.15 28.40 -9.98
CA PRO A 30 -21.37 29.13 -10.30
C PRO A 30 -22.43 29.04 -9.21
N LYS A 31 -22.23 28.18 -8.20
CA LYS A 31 -23.10 28.10 -7.02
C LYS A 31 -22.91 29.27 -6.07
N ILE A 32 -21.75 29.92 -6.10
CA ILE A 32 -21.41 31.04 -5.23
C ILE A 32 -21.80 32.34 -5.93
N ALA A 33 -22.56 33.17 -5.24
CA ALA A 33 -22.95 34.48 -5.75
C ALA A 33 -21.71 35.30 -6.16
N PRO A 34 -21.73 36.02 -7.31
CA PRO A 34 -20.56 36.74 -7.82
C PRO A 34 -19.88 37.66 -6.80
N ALA A 35 -20.66 38.34 -5.96
CA ALA A 35 -20.16 39.22 -4.91
C ALA A 35 -19.35 38.50 -3.81
N LEU A 36 -19.61 37.21 -3.58
CA LEU A 36 -18.97 36.41 -2.52
C LEU A 36 -17.81 35.55 -3.02
N GLN A 37 -17.55 35.50 -4.33
CA GLN A 37 -16.53 34.63 -4.91
C GLN A 37 -15.15 34.93 -4.35
N HIS A 38 -14.80 36.21 -4.21
CA HIS A 38 -13.52 36.64 -3.65
C HIS A 38 -13.35 36.18 -2.19
N GLN A 39 -14.32 36.50 -1.32
CA GLN A 39 -14.29 36.12 0.09
C GLN A 39 -14.26 34.59 0.27
N ALA A 40 -14.98 33.85 -0.56
CA ALA A 40 -14.96 32.39 -0.53
C ALA A 40 -13.58 31.83 -0.90
N GLU A 41 -12.87 32.44 -1.85
CA GLU A 41 -11.50 32.07 -2.21
C GLU A 41 -10.50 32.39 -1.11
N GLU A 42 -10.61 33.57 -0.49
CA GLU A 42 -9.77 33.94 0.65
C GLU A 42 -9.95 32.98 1.82
N LEU A 43 -11.20 32.62 2.13
CA LEU A 43 -11.50 31.63 3.17
C LEU A 43 -10.94 30.25 2.83
N LYS A 44 -11.07 29.81 1.57
CA LYS A 44 -10.48 28.53 1.12
C LYS A 44 -8.96 28.55 1.29
N ARG A 45 -8.31 29.65 0.91
CA ARG A 45 -6.87 29.85 1.05
C ARG A 45 -6.44 29.84 2.52
N ALA A 46 -7.09 30.61 3.39
CA ALA A 46 -6.79 30.67 4.82
C ALA A 46 -6.93 29.30 5.51
N LYS A 47 -7.94 28.51 5.11
CA LYS A 47 -8.10 27.12 5.58
C LYS A 47 -6.94 26.23 5.14
N LEU A 48 -6.50 26.35 3.88
CA LEU A 48 -5.36 25.59 3.37
C LEU A 48 -4.06 26.00 4.06
N GLU A 49 -3.85 27.30 4.29
CA GLU A 49 -2.67 27.82 4.99
C GLU A 49 -2.59 27.30 6.42
N THR A 50 -3.69 27.38 7.17
CA THR A 50 -3.77 26.82 8.53
C THR A 50 -3.50 25.31 8.56
N ALA A 51 -4.15 24.56 7.65
CA ALA A 51 -3.98 23.11 7.59
C ALA A 51 -2.57 22.70 7.18
N LEU A 52 -1.94 23.46 6.27
CA LEU A 52 -0.57 23.22 5.83
C LEU A 52 0.42 23.55 6.94
N ALA A 53 0.26 24.66 7.66
CA ALA A 53 1.10 25.02 8.80
C ALA A 53 1.12 23.90 9.84
N HIS A 54 -0.06 23.42 10.25
CA HIS A 54 -0.18 22.29 11.18
C HIS A 54 0.51 21.02 10.67
N LYS A 55 0.42 20.71 9.36
CA LYS A 55 1.09 19.53 8.78
C LYS A 55 2.61 19.67 8.71
N ILE A 56 3.11 20.88 8.51
CA ILE A 56 4.54 21.16 8.49
C ILE A 56 5.12 21.07 9.91
N GLU A 57 4.40 21.59 10.91
CA GLU A 57 4.78 21.48 12.33
C GLU A 57 4.88 20.02 12.79
N ASN A 58 3.92 19.19 12.37
CA ASN A 58 3.86 17.77 12.71
C ASN A 58 4.49 16.86 11.64
N ARG A 59 5.44 17.36 10.86
CA ARG A 59 6.06 16.57 9.80
C ARG A 59 6.97 15.48 10.43
N PRO A 60 6.72 14.19 10.17
CA PRO A 60 7.55 13.11 10.71
C PRO A 60 8.98 13.18 10.18
N GLY A 61 9.92 12.72 11.01
CA GLY A 61 11.33 12.64 10.67
C GLY A 61 11.63 11.55 9.65
N VAL A 62 12.83 11.58 9.04
CA VAL A 62 13.23 10.53 8.10
C VAL A 62 13.37 9.17 8.79
N GLU A 63 13.92 9.15 10.00
CA GLU A 63 14.09 7.91 10.79
C GLU A 63 12.75 7.26 11.13
N GLU A 64 11.76 8.05 11.56
CA GLU A 64 10.40 7.56 11.83
C GLU A 64 9.75 6.93 10.58
N LEU A 65 9.98 7.51 9.41
CA LEU A 65 9.50 6.94 8.14
C LEU A 65 10.22 5.63 7.77
N ILE A 66 11.49 5.47 8.16
CA ILE A 66 12.25 4.23 7.97
C ILE A 66 11.75 3.15 8.94
N ASP A 67 11.53 3.50 10.21
CA ASP A 67 11.01 2.59 11.23
C ASP A 67 9.61 2.09 10.88
N HIS A 68 8.77 2.94 10.30
CA HIS A 68 7.46 2.54 9.78
C HIS A 68 7.52 1.85 8.41
N ASN A 69 8.71 1.61 7.85
CA ASN A 69 8.93 0.98 6.55
C ASN A 69 8.20 1.69 5.40
N ILE A 70 8.07 3.02 5.50
CA ILE A 70 7.54 3.88 4.43
C ILE A 70 8.69 4.29 3.50
N LEU A 71 9.85 4.65 4.08
CA LEU A 71 11.10 4.87 3.36
C LEU A 71 12.04 3.70 3.59
N HIS A 72 12.79 3.32 2.55
CA HIS A 72 13.84 2.31 2.70
C HIS A 72 15.14 3.00 3.13
N ALA A 73 15.82 2.45 4.14
CA ALA A 73 17.17 2.88 4.50
C ALA A 73 18.15 2.53 3.35
N SER A 74 18.34 3.48 2.44
CA SER A 74 19.21 3.34 1.27
C SER A 74 20.09 4.56 1.11
N SER A 75 21.37 4.32 0.81
CA SER A 75 22.34 5.36 0.43
C SER A 75 22.31 5.66 -1.07
N VAL A 76 21.47 4.98 -1.85
CA VAL A 76 21.39 5.11 -3.30
C VAL A 76 20.38 6.20 -3.68
N ALA A 77 20.59 6.82 -4.83
CA ALA A 77 19.69 7.85 -5.37
C ALA A 77 18.22 7.36 -5.44
N PRO A 78 17.22 8.24 -5.21
CA PRO A 78 15.80 7.85 -5.13
C PRO A 78 15.30 7.03 -6.32
N ALA A 79 15.77 7.34 -7.52
CA ALA A 79 15.37 6.63 -8.75
C ALA A 79 15.83 5.16 -8.79
N LEU A 80 16.87 4.80 -8.05
CA LEU A 80 17.47 3.46 -8.05
C LEU A 80 17.04 2.60 -6.85
N GLN A 81 16.43 3.20 -5.83
CA GLN A 81 16.01 2.48 -4.60
C GLN A 81 15.09 1.30 -4.91
N GLY A 82 14.16 1.47 -5.87
CA GLY A 82 13.29 0.38 -6.31
C GLY A 82 14.06 -0.79 -6.91
N LYS A 83 15.09 -0.51 -7.72
CA LYS A 83 15.95 -1.55 -8.33
C LYS A 83 16.88 -2.21 -7.32
N GLU A 84 17.38 -1.45 -6.36
CA GLU A 84 18.15 -1.99 -5.24
C GLU A 84 17.30 -2.95 -4.39
N ALA A 85 16.07 -2.58 -4.05
CA ALA A 85 15.16 -3.42 -3.27
C ALA A 85 14.80 -4.72 -4.01
N GLU A 86 14.55 -4.62 -5.31
CA GLU A 86 14.31 -5.77 -6.19
C GLU A 86 15.52 -6.73 -6.20
N LEU A 87 16.73 -6.19 -6.36
CA LEU A 87 17.97 -6.98 -6.33
C LEU A 87 18.18 -7.66 -4.98
N LYS A 88 18.06 -6.92 -3.87
CA LYS A 88 18.21 -7.45 -2.50
C LYS A 88 17.21 -8.59 -2.25
N ARG A 89 15.97 -8.43 -2.72
CA ARG A 89 14.95 -9.48 -2.61
C ARG A 89 15.33 -10.73 -3.39
N SER A 90 15.75 -10.59 -4.65
CA SER A 90 16.17 -11.73 -5.47
C SER A 90 17.35 -12.48 -4.84
N GLN A 91 18.36 -11.74 -4.37
CA GLN A 91 19.52 -12.33 -3.69
C GLN A 91 19.11 -13.10 -2.43
N LEU A 92 18.20 -12.54 -1.63
CA LEU A 92 17.68 -13.22 -0.45
C LEU A 92 16.89 -14.48 -0.81
N GLU A 93 16.09 -14.45 -1.87
CA GLU A 93 15.34 -15.60 -2.35
C GLU A 93 16.28 -16.75 -2.75
N ASP A 94 17.31 -16.44 -3.53
CA ASP A 94 18.32 -17.42 -3.95
C ASP A 94 19.05 -18.02 -2.72
N MET A 95 19.47 -17.17 -1.78
CA MET A 95 20.14 -17.60 -0.54
C MET A 95 19.24 -18.44 0.37
N LEU A 96 17.96 -18.12 0.45
CA LEU A 96 17.01 -18.89 1.25
C LEU A 96 16.71 -20.23 0.58
N ASN A 97 16.59 -20.25 -0.75
CA ASN A 97 16.35 -21.47 -1.49
C ASN A 97 17.47 -22.48 -1.27
N THR A 98 18.74 -22.07 -1.38
CA THR A 98 19.89 -22.96 -1.11
C THR A 98 19.86 -23.52 0.31
N LYS A 99 19.61 -22.67 1.33
CA LYS A 99 19.51 -23.12 2.73
C LYS A 99 18.35 -24.08 2.98
N ILE A 100 17.24 -23.92 2.25
CA ILE A 100 16.09 -24.83 2.35
C ILE A 100 16.40 -26.17 1.70
N GLN A 101 17.15 -26.20 0.59
CA GLN A 101 17.59 -27.46 -0.03
C GLN A 101 18.54 -28.25 0.89
N GLU A 102 19.41 -27.55 1.63
CA GLU A 102 20.33 -28.15 2.60
C GLU A 102 19.70 -28.43 3.97
N ARG A 103 18.36 -28.39 4.07
CA ARG A 103 17.66 -28.57 5.34
C ARG A 103 17.98 -29.96 5.93
N PRO A 104 18.52 -30.04 7.15
CA PRO A 104 18.85 -31.32 7.80
C PRO A 104 17.59 -32.15 8.05
N SER A 105 17.71 -33.47 7.90
CA SER A 105 16.62 -34.39 8.20
C SER A 105 16.32 -34.43 9.71
N PRO A 106 15.10 -34.78 10.13
CA PRO A 106 14.74 -34.88 11.54
C PRO A 106 15.68 -35.78 12.35
N ASP A 107 16.13 -36.89 11.77
CA ASP A 107 17.03 -37.85 12.43
C ASP A 107 18.36 -37.20 12.80
N THR A 108 18.95 -36.40 11.89
CA THR A 108 20.20 -35.69 12.17
C THR A 108 20.05 -34.64 13.29
N LEU A 109 18.84 -34.13 13.53
CA LEU A 109 18.55 -33.22 14.63
C LEU A 109 18.37 -33.97 15.96
N ILE A 110 17.89 -35.22 15.93
CA ILE A 110 17.82 -36.11 17.09
C ILE A 110 19.23 -36.53 17.52
N GLU A 111 20.10 -36.92 16.57
CA GLU A 111 21.51 -37.25 16.83
C GLU A 111 22.26 -36.07 17.48
N LYS A 112 21.96 -34.85 17.03
CA LYS A 112 22.50 -33.61 17.61
C LYS A 112 21.85 -33.20 18.93
N HIS A 113 20.93 -34.02 19.47
CA HIS A 113 20.19 -33.77 20.71
C HIS A 113 19.39 -32.44 20.71
N ILE A 114 19.05 -31.93 19.53
CA ILE A 114 18.22 -30.72 19.35
C ILE A 114 16.74 -31.12 19.40
N LEU A 115 16.39 -32.24 18.78
CA LEU A 115 15.08 -32.87 18.92
C LEU A 115 15.17 -34.04 19.91
N GLY A 116 14.18 -34.18 20.77
CA GLY A 116 14.02 -35.37 21.59
C GLY A 116 13.60 -36.55 20.71
N ASN A 117 14.19 -37.74 20.95
CA ASN A 117 13.74 -38.98 20.34
C ASN A 117 12.40 -39.39 20.96
N MET A 118 11.32 -38.70 20.60
CA MET A 118 9.97 -39.11 20.94
C MET A 118 9.45 -40.02 19.82
N PRO A 119 8.93 -41.22 20.14
CA PRO A 119 8.19 -41.98 19.16
C PRO A 119 6.94 -41.16 18.81
N PHE A 120 6.91 -40.61 17.59
CA PHE A 120 5.77 -39.84 17.05
C PHE A 120 4.49 -40.67 16.86
N ASN A 121 4.43 -41.87 17.43
CA ASN A 121 3.24 -42.70 17.46
C ASN A 121 2.82 -42.94 18.92
N VAL A 122 2.31 -41.88 19.55
CA VAL A 122 1.42 -42.05 20.69
C VAL A 122 0.07 -42.46 20.10
N GLU A 123 -0.26 -43.75 20.12
CA GLU A 123 -1.67 -44.13 20.03
C GLU A 123 -2.38 -43.42 21.18
N TRP A 124 -3.17 -42.39 20.87
CA TRP A 124 -3.99 -41.71 21.84
C TRP A 124 -5.02 -42.71 22.40
N SER A 125 -4.67 -43.36 23.52
CA SER A 125 -5.57 -44.22 24.30
C SER A 125 -6.13 -43.51 25.53
N GLY A 126 -6.17 -42.18 25.51
CA GLY A 126 -6.77 -41.36 26.56
C GLY A 126 -8.03 -40.67 26.06
N THR A 127 -9.16 -40.93 26.73
CA THR A 127 -10.38 -40.12 26.59
C THR A 127 -10.01 -38.63 26.70
N ILE A 128 -10.32 -37.86 25.66
CA ILE A 128 -9.99 -36.43 25.60
C ILE A 128 -10.85 -35.71 26.65
N ASP A 129 -10.25 -35.38 27.78
CA ASP A 129 -10.90 -34.49 28.75
C ASP A 129 -10.82 -33.06 28.21
N SER A 130 -11.93 -32.57 27.68
CA SER A 130 -12.07 -31.37 26.85
C SER A 130 -11.75 -30.04 27.57
N HIS A 131 -11.40 -30.08 28.85
CA HIS A 131 -11.29 -28.90 29.70
C HIS A 131 -9.86 -28.51 30.11
N LYS A 132 -8.81 -29.18 29.61
CA LYS A 132 -7.43 -28.88 30.06
C LYS A 132 -6.38 -28.51 29.01
N TYR A 133 -6.66 -28.63 27.71
CA TYR A 133 -5.67 -28.24 26.69
C TYR A 133 -6.29 -27.42 25.57
N ASN A 134 -6.05 -26.11 25.58
CA ASN A 134 -6.27 -25.25 24.42
C ASN A 134 -5.00 -25.26 23.57
N ALA A 135 -4.91 -26.17 22.60
CA ALA A 135 -3.81 -26.20 21.64
C ALA A 135 -4.16 -25.28 20.44
N PRO A 136 -3.49 -24.11 20.24
CA PRO A 136 -3.97 -23.09 19.31
C PRO A 136 -3.58 -23.31 17.83
N TRP A 137 -2.86 -24.38 17.49
CA TRP A 137 -2.25 -24.54 16.16
C TRP A 137 -2.61 -25.89 15.54
N ARG A 138 -3.86 -26.03 15.07
CA ARG A 138 -4.28 -27.18 14.24
C ARG A 138 -4.28 -26.78 12.78
N TRP A 139 -3.21 -27.10 12.05
CA TRP A 139 -3.22 -27.07 10.58
C TRP A 139 -3.93 -28.32 10.07
N THR A 140 -5.12 -28.17 9.49
CA THR A 140 -5.78 -29.24 8.72
C THR A 140 -5.26 -29.20 7.29
N ASN A 141 -4.33 -30.08 6.94
CA ASN A 141 -4.05 -30.33 5.54
C ASN A 141 -5.16 -31.26 5.02
N SER A 142 -6.21 -30.68 4.42
CA SER A 142 -7.19 -31.48 3.68
C SER A 142 -6.58 -31.83 2.32
N GLU A 143 -6.25 -33.12 2.16
CA GLU A 143 -6.08 -33.72 0.85
C GLU A 143 -7.25 -33.36 -0.06
N SER A 144 -6.99 -32.51 -1.06
CA SER A 144 -7.74 -32.56 -2.29
C SER A 144 -6.77 -32.46 -3.45
N LYS A 145 -6.62 -33.62 -4.10
CA LYS A 145 -5.87 -33.84 -5.33
C LYS A 145 -6.26 -32.76 -6.35
N LYS A 146 -5.30 -31.95 -6.81
CA LYS A 146 -5.41 -31.25 -8.09
C LYS A 146 -4.48 -31.92 -9.08
N THR A 147 -5.10 -32.73 -9.93
CA THR A 147 -4.54 -33.24 -11.18
C THR A 147 -4.12 -32.07 -12.05
N ILE A 148 -2.90 -32.15 -12.58
CA ILE A 148 -2.36 -31.32 -13.64
C ILE A 148 -3.04 -31.72 -14.96
N ILE A 149 -3.77 -30.79 -15.58
CA ILE A 149 -3.68 -30.43 -17.01
C ILE A 149 -3.95 -28.93 -17.10
#